data_AF-A0A958PLB7-F1
#
_entry.id   AF-A0A958PLB7-F1
#
_cell.length_a   1.000
_cell.length_b   1.000
_cell.length_c   1.000
_cell.angle_alpha   90.00
_cell.angle_beta   90.00
_cell.angle_gamma   90.00
#
_symmetry.space_group_name_H-M   'P 1'
#
loop_
_entity.id
_entity.type
_entity.pdbx_description
1 polymer ?
#
loop_
_entity_poly.entity_id
_entity_poly.type
_entity_poly.pdbx_seq_one_letter_code
_entity_poly.pdbx_strand_id
1 'polypeptide(L)'
;FENLHWSRYDSAYRRAFEQDLFATVSKYPEIDFILKGHPSSDWAKKLWRELEGTANAQLVGAKPGTLETAPTPALLDAVDAVITTPSTVAMDAAFMNRPVAVAAYDLDLSFYEPLVLLRSADDWSSFIDRARAPEYLERAEQFLSAHTVGLAQAARVFECVDNLSC
;
A
#
# COMPACT_ATOMS: atom_id res chain seq x y z
N PHE A 1 -0.63 1.31 -3.87
CA PHE A 1 0.75 1.82 -3.77
C PHE A 1 1.73 0.81 -4.32
N GLU A 2 2.76 1.29 -5.01
CA GLU A 2 3.84 0.46 -5.56
C GLU A 2 5.18 0.88 -4.96
N ASN A 3 6.06 -0.10 -4.72
CA ASN A 3 7.32 0.07 -3.99
C ASN A 3 8.50 0.40 -4.91
N LEU A 4 9.45 1.22 -4.45
CA LEU A 4 10.77 1.51 -5.08
C LEU A 4 11.45 0.33 -5.79
N HIS A 5 11.20 -0.89 -5.31
CA HIS A 5 11.80 -2.11 -5.80
C HIS A 5 11.00 -2.84 -6.89
N TRP A 6 10.16 -2.15 -7.69
CA TRP A 6 9.42 -2.78 -8.82
C TRP A 6 10.25 -3.76 -9.64
N SER A 7 11.47 -3.36 -9.98
CA SER A 7 12.38 -4.12 -10.84
C SER A 7 12.92 -5.39 -10.18
N ARG A 8 12.76 -5.56 -8.86
CA ARG A 8 13.14 -6.77 -8.12
C ARG A 8 12.08 -7.86 -8.21
N TYR A 9 10.83 -7.51 -8.52
CA TYR A 9 9.80 -8.51 -8.77
C TYR A 9 9.97 -9.11 -10.17
N ASP A 10 9.72 -10.41 -10.28
CA ASP A 10 9.83 -11.09 -11.56
C ASP A 10 8.74 -10.63 -12.54
N SER A 11 8.78 -11.13 -13.78
CA SER A 11 7.78 -10.75 -14.78
C SER A 11 6.40 -11.36 -14.51
N ALA A 12 6.32 -12.48 -13.79
CA ALA A 12 5.06 -13.15 -13.48
C ALA A 12 4.28 -12.36 -12.41
N TYR A 13 4.91 -12.03 -11.29
CA TYR A 13 4.37 -11.18 -10.23
C TYR A 13 3.87 -9.85 -10.79
N ARG A 14 4.71 -9.16 -11.58
CA ARG A 14 4.35 -7.83 -12.12
C ARG A 14 3.16 -7.91 -13.06
N ARG A 15 3.09 -8.95 -13.89
CA ARG A 15 1.97 -9.17 -14.81
C ARG A 15 0.69 -9.48 -14.04
N ALA A 16 0.74 -10.36 -13.04
CA ALA A 16 -0.40 -10.69 -12.20
C ALA A 16 -0.92 -9.43 -11.47
N PHE A 17 -0.01 -8.64 -10.90
CA PHE A 17 -0.35 -7.36 -10.26
C PHE A 17 -1.07 -6.39 -11.20
N GLU A 18 -0.53 -6.16 -12.39
CA GLU A 18 -1.16 -5.27 -13.37
C GLU A 18 -2.53 -5.80 -13.82
N GLN A 19 -2.64 -7.11 -14.11
CA GLN A 19 -3.89 -7.74 -14.53
C GLN A 19 -4.98 -7.63 -13.48
N ASP A 20 -4.68 -7.97 -12.23
CA ASP A 20 -5.66 -7.94 -11.15
C ASP A 20 -6.04 -6.50 -10.79
N LEU A 21 -5.10 -5.55 -10.86
CA LEU A 21 -5.39 -4.13 -10.71
C LEU A 21 -6.39 -3.64 -11.77
N PHE A 22 -6.16 -3.94 -13.05
CA PHE A 22 -7.04 -3.50 -14.13
C PHE A 22 -8.42 -4.16 -14.07
N ALA A 23 -8.46 -5.45 -13.78
CA ALA A 23 -9.71 -6.18 -13.58
C ALA A 23 -10.50 -5.57 -12.43
N THR A 24 -9.82 -5.22 -11.34
CA THR A 24 -10.43 -4.60 -10.16
C THR A 24 -10.97 -3.20 -10.46
N VAL A 25 -10.17 -2.31 -11.06
CA VAL A 25 -10.61 -0.96 -11.42
C VAL A 25 -11.84 -0.99 -12.33
N SER A 26 -11.86 -1.93 -13.28
CA SER A 26 -12.99 -2.12 -14.21
C SER A 26 -14.23 -2.68 -13.51
N LYS A 27 -14.05 -3.53 -12.51
CA LYS A 27 -15.15 -4.20 -11.78
C LYS A 27 -15.88 -3.28 -10.82
N TYR A 28 -15.19 -2.28 -10.25
CA TYR A 28 -15.72 -1.38 -9.22
C TYR A 28 -15.77 0.08 -9.71
N PRO A 29 -16.63 0.42 -10.69
CA PRO A 29 -16.70 1.77 -11.27
C PRO A 29 -17.15 2.86 -10.26
N GLU A 30 -17.76 2.47 -9.15
CA GLU A 30 -18.19 3.35 -8.06
C GLU A 30 -17.09 3.70 -7.05
N ILE A 31 -15.92 3.04 -7.14
CA ILE A 31 -14.79 3.25 -6.25
C ILE A 31 -13.72 4.08 -6.96
N ASP A 32 -13.31 5.18 -6.34
CA ASP A 32 -12.18 5.98 -6.81
C ASP A 32 -10.84 5.35 -6.39
N PHE A 33 -10.04 4.93 -7.37
CA PHE A 33 -8.72 4.36 -7.17
C PHE A 33 -7.64 5.44 -7.26
N ILE A 34 -6.97 5.70 -6.13
CA ILE A 34 -5.76 6.55 -6.09
C ILE A 34 -4.53 5.65 -6.26
N LEU A 35 -3.88 5.78 -7.41
CA LEU A 35 -2.70 5.00 -7.77
C LEU A 35 -1.46 5.86 -7.54
N LYS A 36 -0.53 5.35 -6.72
CA LYS A 36 0.79 5.97 -6.52
C LYS A 36 1.87 4.94 -6.83
N GLY A 37 2.65 5.24 -7.86
CA GLY A 37 3.90 4.55 -8.15
C GLY A 37 5.09 5.24 -7.52
N HIS A 38 6.19 4.51 -7.40
CA HIS A 38 7.44 5.08 -6.98
C HIS A 38 8.00 6.00 -8.09
N PRO A 39 8.52 7.20 -7.76
CA PRO A 39 9.00 8.17 -8.76
C PRO A 39 10.09 7.64 -9.71
N SER A 40 10.91 6.71 -9.22
CA SER A 40 11.97 6.07 -10.01
C SER A 40 11.51 4.84 -10.81
N SER A 41 10.24 4.45 -10.71
CA SER A 41 9.69 3.33 -11.47
C SER A 41 9.17 3.82 -12.83
N ASP A 42 9.43 3.06 -13.90
CA ASP A 42 8.74 3.28 -15.18
C ASP A 42 7.31 2.70 -15.16
N TRP A 43 6.96 1.98 -14.10
CA TRP A 43 5.63 1.39 -13.90
C TRP A 43 4.53 2.44 -13.96
N ALA A 44 4.65 3.53 -13.19
CA ALA A 44 3.64 4.59 -13.18
C ALA A 44 3.42 5.18 -14.58
N LYS A 45 4.50 5.40 -15.35
CA LYS A 45 4.39 5.96 -16.72
C LYS A 45 3.67 5.01 -17.68
N LYS A 46 3.93 3.70 -17.58
CA LYS A 46 3.25 2.68 -18.38
C LYS A 46 1.77 2.59 -17.97
N LEU A 47 1.52 2.48 -16.67
CA LEU A 47 0.19 2.37 -16.08
C LEU A 47 -0.71 3.55 -16.45
N TRP A 48 -0.15 4.77 -16.46
CA TRP A 48 -0.86 5.97 -16.91
C TRP A 48 -1.50 5.77 -18.28
N ARG A 49 -0.73 5.28 -19.26
CA ARG A 49 -1.21 5.13 -20.64
C ARG A 49 -2.31 4.08 -20.75
N GLU A 50 -2.26 3.05 -19.91
CA GLU A 50 -3.23 1.96 -19.92
C GLU A 50 -4.52 2.34 -19.19
N LEU A 51 -4.45 3.25 -18.22
CA LEU A 51 -5.61 3.77 -17.47
C LEU A 51 -6.11 5.14 -17.95
N GLU A 52 -5.46 5.74 -18.93
CA GLU A 52 -5.86 7.04 -19.47
C GLU A 52 -7.31 6.99 -19.97
N GLY A 53 -8.16 7.86 -19.43
CA GLY A 53 -9.60 7.87 -19.73
C GLY A 53 -10.47 7.01 -18.82
N THR A 54 -9.89 6.27 -17.88
CA THR A 54 -10.63 5.54 -16.85
C THR A 54 -11.12 6.52 -15.78
N ALA A 55 -12.43 6.72 -15.69
CA ALA A 55 -13.02 7.79 -14.86
C ALA A 55 -12.75 7.62 -13.35
N ASN A 56 -12.63 6.38 -12.88
CA ASN A 56 -12.48 6.03 -11.47
C ASN A 56 -11.03 5.67 -11.09
N ALA A 57 -10.03 6.04 -11.92
CA ALA A 57 -8.62 5.80 -11.60
C ALA A 57 -7.79 7.08 -11.77
N GLN A 58 -7.13 7.49 -10.70
CA GLN A 58 -6.29 8.68 -10.66
C GLN A 58 -4.86 8.30 -10.32
N LEU A 59 -3.94 8.58 -11.24
CA LEU A 59 -2.53 8.34 -11.03
C LEU A 59 -1.84 9.59 -10.46
N VAL A 60 -1.30 9.46 -9.27
CA VAL A 60 -0.59 10.51 -8.55
C VAL A 60 0.91 10.43 -8.85
N GLY A 61 1.51 11.53 -9.30
CA GLY A 61 2.96 11.65 -9.51
C GLY A 61 3.49 11.21 -10.88
N ALA A 62 2.62 10.93 -11.86
CA ALA A 62 3.04 10.51 -13.20
C ALA A 62 3.05 11.62 -14.26
N LYS A 63 2.36 12.74 -14.01
CA LYS A 63 2.28 13.87 -14.94
C LYS A 63 2.84 15.14 -14.27
N PRO A 64 3.72 15.89 -14.96
CA PRO A 64 4.13 17.23 -14.56
C PRO A 64 2.92 18.13 -14.27
N GLY A 65 2.79 18.61 -13.03
CA GLY A 65 1.75 19.56 -12.62
C GLY A 65 0.43 19.00 -12.06
N THR A 66 0.31 17.68 -11.80
CA THR A 66 -0.86 17.09 -11.10
C THR A 66 -0.41 16.30 -9.87
N LEU A 67 -0.92 16.64 -8.67
CA LEU A 67 -0.63 15.99 -7.36
C LEU A 67 0.80 15.43 -7.22
N GLU A 68 1.78 16.09 -7.83
CA GLU A 68 3.09 15.50 -8.13
C GLU A 68 3.92 15.27 -6.87
N THR A 69 3.47 15.87 -5.77
CA THR A 69 4.18 16.01 -4.51
C THR A 69 3.37 15.51 -3.31
N ALA A 70 2.17 14.96 -3.51
CA ALA A 70 1.34 14.51 -2.39
C ALA A 70 2.13 13.43 -1.60
N PRO A 71 2.54 13.75 -0.36
CA PRO A 71 3.31 12.81 0.44
C PRO A 71 2.40 11.63 0.77
N THR A 72 2.99 10.44 0.88
CA THR A 72 2.23 9.20 1.19
C THR A 72 1.26 9.39 2.36
N PRO A 73 1.64 9.99 3.50
CA PRO A 73 0.72 10.31 4.59
C PRO A 73 -0.56 11.07 4.18
N ALA A 74 -0.44 12.07 3.30
CA ALA A 74 -1.60 12.86 2.86
C ALA A 74 -2.57 12.03 1.99
N LEU A 75 -2.04 11.08 1.22
CA LEU A 75 -2.87 10.18 0.43
C LEU A 75 -3.54 9.13 1.30
N LEU A 76 -2.82 8.61 2.30
CA LEU A 76 -3.36 7.65 3.27
C LEU A 76 -4.51 8.25 4.11
N ASP A 77 -4.45 9.55 4.37
CA ASP A 77 -5.54 10.27 5.05
C ASP A 77 -6.81 10.38 4.18
N ALA A 78 -6.64 10.43 2.86
CA ALA A 78 -7.72 10.63 1.89
C ALA A 78 -8.38 9.34 1.40
N VAL A 79 -7.95 8.16 1.83
CA VAL A 79 -8.46 6.87 1.36
C VAL A 79 -9.12 6.05 2.47
N ASP A 80 -10.11 5.25 2.07
CA ASP A 80 -10.81 4.33 2.97
C ASP A 80 -10.00 3.05 3.25
N ALA A 81 -9.16 2.61 2.31
CA ALA A 81 -8.42 1.35 2.38
C ALA A 81 -7.16 1.40 1.50
N VAL A 82 -6.20 0.51 1.78
CA VAL A 82 -4.88 0.51 1.14
C VAL A 82 -4.52 -0.86 0.60
N ILE A 83 -4.18 -0.91 -0.68
CA ILE A 83 -3.48 -2.05 -1.29
C ILE A 83 -2.06 -1.61 -1.62
N THR A 84 -1.06 -2.40 -1.24
CA THR A 84 0.34 -2.13 -1.55
C THR A 84 1.08 -3.38 -1.99
N THR A 85 2.11 -3.25 -2.83
CA THR A 85 3.18 -4.26 -2.88
C THR A 85 3.93 -4.28 -1.54
N PRO A 86 4.73 -5.32 -1.21
CA PRO A 86 5.53 -5.35 0.01
C PRO A 86 6.32 -4.07 0.19
N SER A 87 5.98 -3.27 1.20
CA SER A 87 6.48 -1.92 1.45
C SER A 87 6.27 -1.52 2.90
N THR A 88 7.00 -0.51 3.37
CA THR A 88 6.75 0.16 4.66
C THR A 88 5.42 0.91 4.67
N VAL A 89 4.86 1.23 3.49
CA VAL A 89 3.53 1.86 3.37
C VAL A 89 2.44 1.03 4.06
N ALA A 90 2.60 -0.30 4.15
CA ALA A 90 1.67 -1.13 4.91
C ALA A 90 1.63 -0.77 6.40
N MET A 91 2.80 -0.47 6.97
CA MET A 91 2.93 -0.03 8.37
C MET A 91 2.40 1.38 8.55
N ASP A 92 2.69 2.30 7.63
CA ASP A 92 2.17 3.68 7.68
C ASP A 92 0.64 3.69 7.60
N ALA A 93 0.05 2.87 6.73
CA ALA A 93 -1.40 2.72 6.59
C ALA A 93 -2.04 2.11 7.85
N ALA A 94 -1.42 1.06 8.40
CA ALA A 94 -1.88 0.45 9.65
C ALA A 94 -1.82 1.43 10.82
N PHE A 95 -0.76 2.24 10.91
CA PHE A 95 -0.61 3.31 11.91
C PHE A 95 -1.70 4.38 11.79
N MET A 96 -2.22 4.61 10.58
CA MET A 96 -3.32 5.53 10.30
C MET A 96 -4.71 4.89 10.42
N ASN A 97 -4.82 3.70 11.03
CA ASN A 97 -6.06 2.94 11.18
C ASN A 97 -6.77 2.73 9.83
N ARG A 98 -6.02 2.40 8.79
CA ARG A 98 -6.56 2.01 7.48
C ARG A 98 -6.55 0.49 7.34
N PRO A 99 -7.60 -0.13 6.78
CA PRO A 99 -7.55 -1.50 6.27
C PRO A 99 -6.41 -1.64 5.27
N VAL A 100 -5.58 -2.66 5.44
CA VAL A 100 -4.40 -2.89 4.59
C VAL A 100 -4.40 -4.29 4.00
N ALA A 101 -4.14 -4.36 2.69
CA ALA A 101 -3.78 -5.60 2.00
C ALA A 101 -2.45 -5.45 1.27
N VAL A 102 -1.72 -6.57 1.19
CA VAL A 102 -0.41 -6.66 0.56
C VAL A 102 -0.48 -7.63 -0.61
N ALA A 103 -0.11 -7.18 -1.80
CA ALA A 103 0.00 -8.04 -2.97
C ALA A 103 1.13 -9.04 -2.77
N ALA A 104 0.78 -10.31 -2.62
CA ALA A 104 1.69 -11.39 -2.27
C ALA A 104 2.00 -12.31 -3.45
N TYR A 105 0.99 -12.73 -4.22
CA TYR A 105 1.12 -13.73 -5.28
C TYR A 105 1.90 -14.97 -4.84
N ASP A 106 3.10 -15.19 -5.38
CA ASP A 106 3.99 -16.31 -5.10
C ASP A 106 5.02 -16.00 -3.98
N LEU A 107 5.05 -14.76 -3.48
CA LEU A 107 5.97 -14.38 -2.42
C LEU A 107 5.54 -14.99 -1.07
N ASP A 108 6.54 -15.43 -0.30
CA ASP A 108 6.39 -15.67 1.13
C ASP A 108 6.48 -14.33 1.87
N LEU A 109 5.36 -13.92 2.45
CA LEU A 109 5.18 -12.68 3.18
C LEU A 109 4.60 -12.94 4.57
N SER A 110 4.98 -14.05 5.20
CA SER A 110 4.58 -14.38 6.58
C SER A 110 4.83 -13.25 7.58
N PHE A 111 5.85 -12.42 7.34
CA PHE A 111 6.12 -11.20 8.13
C PHE A 111 4.98 -10.16 8.07
N TYR A 112 4.15 -10.17 7.03
CA TYR A 112 3.02 -9.25 6.89
C TYR A 112 1.74 -9.76 7.58
N GLU A 113 1.72 -10.97 8.14
CA GLU A 113 0.58 -11.43 8.92
C GLU A 113 0.37 -10.54 10.16
N PRO A 114 -0.89 -10.25 10.55
CA PRO A 114 -2.15 -10.82 10.06
C PRO A 114 -2.85 -10.02 8.93
N LEU A 115 -2.13 -9.13 8.23
CA LEU A 115 -2.69 -8.39 7.08
C LEU A 115 -3.17 -9.35 5.98
N VAL A 116 -4.06 -8.86 5.13
CA VAL A 116 -4.56 -9.65 4.00
C VAL A 116 -3.52 -9.73 2.91
N LEU A 117 -3.19 -10.96 2.51
CA LEU A 117 -2.23 -11.26 1.47
C LEU A 117 -2.99 -11.59 0.17
N LEU A 118 -2.89 -10.72 -0.83
CA LEU A 118 -3.58 -10.88 -2.11
C LEU A 118 -2.76 -11.79 -3.02
N ARG A 119 -3.32 -12.94 -3.40
CA ARG A 119 -2.66 -13.92 -4.29
C ARG A 119 -3.39 -14.10 -5.62
N SER A 120 -4.58 -13.53 -5.75
CA SER A 120 -5.46 -13.66 -6.90
C SER A 120 -6.47 -12.51 -6.98
N ALA A 121 -7.09 -12.32 -8.15
CA ALA A 121 -8.19 -11.37 -8.36
C ALA A 121 -9.37 -11.54 -7.38
N ASP A 122 -9.62 -12.78 -6.92
CA ASP A 122 -10.67 -13.06 -5.94
C ASP A 122 -10.32 -12.48 -4.56
N ASP A 123 -9.04 -12.48 -4.19
CA ASP A 123 -8.58 -11.85 -2.95
C ASP A 123 -8.73 -10.33 -3.02
N TRP A 124 -8.40 -9.72 -4.17
CA TRP A 124 -8.58 -8.28 -4.40
C TRP A 124 -10.05 -7.89 -4.24
N SER A 125 -10.94 -8.64 -4.90
CA SER A 125 -12.39 -8.43 -4.80
C SER A 125 -12.89 -8.59 -3.36
N SER A 126 -12.49 -9.68 -2.70
CA SER A 126 -12.88 -9.97 -1.32
C SER A 126 -12.42 -8.90 -0.34
N PHE A 127 -11.21 -8.35 -0.54
CA PHE A 127 -10.70 -7.24 0.26
C PHE A 127 -11.53 -5.97 0.03
N ILE A 128 -11.80 -5.60 -1.22
CA ILE A 128 -12.55 -4.39 -1.56
C ILE A 128 -13.98 -4.45 -1.01
N ASP A 129 -14.68 -5.57 -1.24
CA ASP A 129 -16.07 -5.75 -0.80
C ASP A 129 -16.20 -5.66 0.73
N ARG A 130 -15.13 -5.99 1.47
CA ARG A 130 -15.13 -6.08 2.93
C ARG A 130 -14.19 -5.09 3.59
N ALA A 131 -13.62 -4.13 2.86
CA ALA A 131 -12.59 -3.25 3.41
C ALA A 131 -13.08 -2.46 4.63
N ARG A 132 -14.39 -2.20 4.71
CA ARG A 132 -15.03 -1.51 5.84
C ARG A 132 -15.43 -2.42 7.00
N ALA A 133 -15.22 -3.73 6.91
CA ALA A 133 -15.52 -4.65 7.99
C ALA A 133 -14.51 -4.44 9.15
N PRO A 134 -14.97 -4.40 10.42
CA PRO A 134 -14.11 -4.12 11.58
C PRO A 134 -12.88 -5.03 11.68
N GLU A 135 -13.03 -6.28 11.28
CA GLU A 135 -11.98 -7.31 11.26
C GLU A 135 -10.71 -6.90 10.50
N TYR A 136 -10.79 -6.03 9.47
CA TYR A 136 -9.61 -5.56 8.74
C TYR A 136 -8.85 -4.46 9.48
N LEU A 137 -9.55 -3.65 10.27
CA LEU A 137 -8.92 -2.69 11.17
C LEU A 137 -8.23 -3.43 12.33
N GLU A 138 -8.89 -4.43 12.91
CA GLU A 138 -8.31 -5.27 13.97
C GLU A 138 -7.01 -5.95 13.50
N ARG A 139 -6.98 -6.45 12.25
CA ARG A 139 -5.76 -7.01 11.65
C ARG A 139 -4.66 -5.97 11.49
N ALA A 140 -4.99 -4.74 11.08
CA ALA A 140 -4.02 -3.66 10.96
C ALA A 140 -3.43 -3.27 12.33
N GLU A 141 -4.25 -3.20 13.37
CA GLU A 141 -3.81 -2.97 14.74
C GLU A 141 -2.90 -4.08 15.27
N GLN A 142 -3.28 -5.35 15.04
CA GLN A 142 -2.45 -6.50 15.41
C GLN A 142 -1.11 -6.50 14.68
N PHE A 143 -1.13 -6.21 13.37
CA PHE A 143 0.09 -6.06 12.57
C PHE A 143 0.99 -4.98 13.17
N LEU A 144 0.45 -3.81 13.47
CA LEU A 144 1.22 -2.72 14.07
C LEU A 144 1.79 -3.12 15.45
N SER A 145 0.99 -3.77 16.30
CA SER A 145 1.42 -4.23 17.62
C SER A 145 2.55 -5.27 17.55
N ALA A 146 2.59 -6.09 16.51
CA ALA A 146 3.66 -7.07 16.31
C ALA A 146 4.97 -6.44 15.78
N HIS A 147 4.87 -5.29 15.12
CA HIS A 147 5.98 -4.67 14.38
C HIS A 147 6.50 -3.37 14.98
N THR A 148 5.83 -2.85 16.00
CA THR A 148 6.27 -1.66 16.73
C THR A 148 6.80 -2.04 18.10
N VAL A 149 7.83 -1.31 18.53
CA VAL A 149 8.38 -1.41 19.87
C VAL A 149 7.70 -0.32 20.70
N GLY A 150 7.16 -0.68 21.88
CA GLY A 150 6.37 0.24 22.71
C GLY A 150 7.11 1.53 23.09
N LEU A 151 6.35 2.56 23.49
CA LEU A 151 6.88 3.87 23.87
C LEU A 151 7.97 3.81 24.96
N ALA A 152 7.95 2.78 25.81
CA ALA A 152 8.97 2.53 26.82
C ALA A 152 10.38 2.26 26.23
N GLN A 153 10.46 1.62 25.06
CA GLN A 153 11.74 1.44 24.37
C GLN A 153 12.16 2.68 23.57
N ALA A 154 11.22 3.51 23.09
CA ALA A 154 11.54 4.79 22.48
C ALA A 154 12.12 5.79 23.51
N ALA A 155 11.61 5.78 24.75
CA ALA A 155 12.16 6.59 25.85
C ALA A 155 13.65 6.28 26.16
N ARG A 156 14.08 5.02 25.99
CA ARG A 156 15.49 4.63 26.15
C ARG A 156 16.42 5.24 25.09
N VAL A 157 15.90 5.55 23.90
CA VAL A 157 16.69 6.24 22.86
C VAL A 157 17.00 7.66 23.30
N PHE A 158 16.03 8.37 23.90
CA PHE A 158 16.23 9.70 24.45
C PHE A 158 17.21 9.70 25.63
N GLU A 159 17.09 8.74 26.56
CA GLU A 159 18.07 8.58 27.64
C GLU A 159 19.49 8.31 27.12
N CYS A 160 19.64 7.58 26.01
CA CYS A 160 20.95 7.35 25.41
C CYS A 160 21.56 8.61 24.79
N VAL A 161 20.74 9.47 24.19
CA VAL A 161 21.18 10.74 23.58
C VAL A 161 21.56 11.76 24.66
N ASP A 162 20.78 11.86 25.74
CA ASP A 162 21.09 12.78 26.84
C ASP A 162 22.37 12.37 27.61
N ASN A 163 22.63 11.07 27.72
CA ASN A 163 23.84 10.52 28.35
C ASN A 163 25.09 10.51 27.43
N LEU A 164 24.97 10.92 26.16
CA LEU A 164 26.12 11.08 25.24
C LEU A 164 26.77 12.48 25.33
N SER A 165 26.43 13.27 26.34
CA SER A 165 27.16 14.48 26.71
C SER A 165 28.48 14.10 27.41
N CYS A 166 29.51 13.77 26.64
CA CYS A 166 30.91 13.74 27.08
C CYS A 166 31.67 14.89 26.43
#